data_AF-A0A453HKY1-F1
#
_entry.id   AF-A0A453HKY1-F1
#
_cell.length_a   1.000
_cell.length_b   1.000
_cell.length_c   1.000
_cell.angle_alpha   90.00
_cell.angle_beta   90.00
_cell.angle_gamma   90.00
#
_symmetry.space_group_name_H-M   'P 1'
#
loop_
_entity.id
_entity.type
_entity.pdbx_description
1 polymer ?
#
loop_
_entity_poly.entity_id
_entity_poly.type
_entity_poly.pdbx_seq_one_letter_code
_entity_poly.pdbx_strand_id
1 'polypeptide(L)'
;PVFPRILGHEAGGIVESVGEGVTELVPGDHVLPVFTGECKDCAHCKSEESNLCDLLRINVDRGVMIGDGQSRFTISGKPIFHFVGTSTFSEYTVIHVGCLAKINPSAPLDKVCVLSCGISTGLGATLNVAKPKKGSTVAIFGLGAVGLAAMEGAKMAGAARIIGVDLNPAKYEQ
;
A
#
# COMPACT_ATOMS: atom_id res chain seq x y z
N PRO A 1 -0.78 -15.17 15.62
CA PRO A 1 -0.38 -15.29 14.20
C PRO A 1 -1.08 -16.48 13.52
N VAL A 2 -1.68 -16.26 12.35
CA VAL A 2 -2.46 -17.28 11.62
C VAL A 2 -1.61 -17.86 10.47
N PHE A 3 -1.52 -19.19 10.37
CA PHE A 3 -0.78 -19.92 9.33
C PHE A 3 -1.55 -21.17 8.87
N PRO A 4 -1.34 -21.68 7.64
CA PRO A 4 -0.44 -21.17 6.58
C PRO A 4 -0.97 -19.89 5.93
N ARG A 5 -0.09 -19.04 5.36
CA ARG A 5 -0.46 -17.70 4.89
C ARG A 5 0.28 -17.30 3.62
N ILE A 6 -0.41 -16.67 2.66
CA ILE A 6 0.22 -16.01 1.50
C ILE A 6 0.50 -14.56 1.90
N LEU A 7 1.76 -14.15 1.83
CA LEU A 7 2.21 -12.79 2.17
C LEU A 7 2.18 -11.87 0.94
N GLY A 8 2.85 -10.73 1.04
CA GLY A 8 2.94 -9.74 -0.02
C GLY A 8 1.79 -8.73 0.02
N HIS A 9 2.13 -7.45 -0.13
CA HIS A 9 1.19 -6.33 -0.22
C HIS A 9 1.68 -5.19 -1.12
N GLU A 10 2.91 -5.28 -1.66
CA GLU A 10 3.42 -4.42 -2.71
C GLU A 10 3.38 -5.20 -4.02
N ALA A 11 2.58 -4.74 -4.99
CA ALA A 11 2.44 -5.36 -6.30
C ALA A 11 1.81 -4.40 -7.31
N GLY A 12 2.02 -4.71 -8.59
CA GLY A 12 1.21 -4.21 -9.69
C GLY A 12 0.60 -5.39 -10.43
N GLY A 13 -0.63 -5.26 -10.89
CA GLY A 13 -1.34 -6.33 -11.58
C GLY A 13 -2.37 -5.82 -12.57
N ILE A 14 -3.02 -6.77 -13.23
CA ILE A 14 -4.10 -6.52 -14.18
C ILE A 14 -5.35 -7.21 -13.66
N VAL A 15 -6.48 -6.53 -13.68
CA VAL A 15 -7.77 -7.11 -13.29
C VAL A 15 -8.12 -8.22 -14.27
N GLU A 16 -8.30 -9.44 -13.75
CA GLU A 16 -8.76 -10.58 -14.54
C GLU A 16 -10.29 -10.63 -14.61
N SER A 17 -10.96 -10.54 -13.47
CA SER A 17 -12.42 -10.51 -13.35
C SER A 17 -12.86 -9.67 -12.15
N VAL A 18 -14.14 -9.32 -12.12
CA VAL A 18 -14.75 -8.56 -11.01
C VAL A 18 -15.99 -9.27 -10.47
N GLY A 19 -16.22 -9.15 -9.17
CA GLY A 19 -17.41 -9.68 -8.51
C GLY A 19 -18.66 -8.84 -8.79
N GLU A 20 -19.83 -9.40 -8.45
CA GLU A 20 -21.11 -8.69 -8.53
C GLU A 20 -21.06 -7.37 -7.74
N GLY A 21 -21.64 -6.30 -8.30
CA GLY A 21 -21.70 -4.97 -7.69
C GLY A 21 -20.44 -4.11 -7.88
N VAL A 22 -19.35 -4.65 -8.41
CA VAL A 22 -18.17 -3.85 -8.77
C VAL A 22 -18.44 -3.07 -10.05
N THR A 23 -18.40 -1.74 -9.97
CA THR A 23 -18.63 -0.83 -11.11
C THR A 23 -17.40 -0.01 -11.50
N GLU A 24 -16.40 0.07 -10.63
CA GLU A 24 -15.25 0.97 -10.77
C GLU A 24 -14.05 0.37 -11.52
N LEU A 25 -14.04 -0.95 -11.65
CA LEU A 25 -12.99 -1.73 -12.30
C LEU A 25 -13.59 -2.66 -13.34
N VAL A 26 -12.85 -2.90 -14.41
CA VAL A 26 -13.19 -3.89 -15.44
C VAL A 26 -11.98 -4.78 -15.74
N PRO A 27 -12.18 -5.98 -16.30
CA PRO A 27 -11.10 -6.80 -16.82
C PRO A 27 -10.16 -6.01 -17.74
N GLY A 28 -8.84 -6.19 -17.56
CA GLY A 28 -7.80 -5.47 -18.29
C GLY A 28 -7.30 -4.18 -17.63
N ASP A 29 -7.98 -3.66 -16.59
CA ASP A 29 -7.50 -2.49 -15.87
C ASP A 29 -6.18 -2.79 -15.13
N HIS A 30 -5.21 -1.87 -15.24
CA HIS A 30 -3.99 -1.92 -14.43
C HIS A 30 -4.27 -1.38 -13.03
N VAL A 31 -3.84 -2.11 -12.01
CA VAL A 31 -4.16 -1.81 -10.61
C VAL A 31 -2.97 -2.01 -9.67
N LEU A 32 -2.98 -1.27 -8.57
CA LEU A 32 -2.13 -1.49 -7.40
C LEU A 32 -2.98 -1.97 -6.21
N PRO A 33 -2.70 -3.15 -5.64
CA PRO A 33 -3.22 -3.55 -4.33
C PRO A 33 -2.69 -2.66 -3.20
N VAL A 34 -3.57 -2.09 -2.40
CA VAL A 34 -3.21 -1.32 -1.20
C VAL A 34 -3.66 -2.06 0.07
N PHE A 35 -2.77 -2.11 1.07
CA PHE A 35 -3.00 -2.86 2.32
C PHE A 35 -4.02 -2.21 3.27
N THR A 36 -4.40 -0.97 2.98
CA THR A 36 -5.48 -0.22 3.63
C THR A 36 -6.33 0.40 2.52
N GLY A 37 -7.63 0.16 2.56
CA GLY A 37 -8.55 0.58 1.50
C GLY A 37 -9.34 1.84 1.81
N GLU A 38 -10.19 2.21 0.88
CA GLU A 38 -11.10 3.35 0.95
C GLU A 38 -12.50 2.92 0.50
N CYS A 39 -13.47 2.87 1.44
CA CYS A 39 -14.84 2.46 1.12
C CYS A 39 -15.73 3.59 0.62
N LYS A 40 -15.24 4.85 0.65
CA LYS A 40 -15.93 6.09 0.25
C LYS A 40 -17.17 6.50 1.07
N ASP A 41 -17.74 5.58 1.86
CA ASP A 41 -19.00 5.84 2.56
C ASP A 41 -18.87 6.11 4.06
N CYS A 42 -17.80 5.63 4.70
CA CYS A 42 -17.59 5.82 6.14
C CYS A 42 -17.17 7.27 6.49
N ALA A 43 -17.30 7.63 7.77
CA ALA A 43 -16.98 8.98 8.24
C ALA A 43 -15.54 9.39 7.93
N HIS A 44 -14.58 8.45 8.07
CA HIS A 44 -13.18 8.68 7.73
C HIS A 44 -12.95 8.90 6.23
N CYS A 45 -13.63 8.16 5.36
CA CYS A 45 -13.50 8.36 3.90
C CYS A 45 -14.16 9.66 3.42
N LYS A 46 -15.11 10.21 4.18
CA LYS A 46 -15.77 11.50 3.89
C LYS A 46 -15.05 12.70 4.50
N SER A 47 -14.06 12.47 5.36
CA SER A 47 -13.22 13.50 5.96
C SER A 47 -12.12 13.94 4.99
N GLU A 48 -11.71 15.22 5.08
CA GLU A 48 -10.60 15.75 4.26
C GLU A 48 -9.22 15.40 4.84
N GLU A 49 -9.17 14.99 6.11
CA GLU A 49 -7.94 14.81 6.89
C GLU A 49 -7.54 13.35 7.06
N SER A 50 -8.47 12.41 6.90
CA SER A 50 -8.25 11.00 7.26
C SER A 50 -8.21 10.08 6.05
N ASN A 51 -7.31 9.09 6.11
CA ASN A 51 -7.26 7.94 5.20
C ASN A 51 -7.52 6.61 5.93
N LEU A 52 -8.05 6.66 7.16
CA LEU A 52 -8.21 5.49 8.03
C LEU A 52 -9.62 4.91 7.94
N CYS A 53 -9.97 4.36 6.78
CA CYS A 53 -11.30 3.79 6.51
C CYS A 53 -11.79 2.85 7.63
N ASP A 54 -13.01 3.07 8.14
CA ASP A 54 -13.60 2.23 9.20
C ASP A 54 -13.69 0.76 8.82
N LEU A 55 -14.03 0.50 7.55
CA LEU A 55 -14.27 -0.82 6.99
C LEU A 55 -12.98 -1.51 6.53
N LEU A 56 -12.13 -0.76 5.81
CA LEU A 56 -11.02 -1.31 5.02
C LEU A 56 -9.63 -0.96 5.57
N ARG A 57 -9.54 -0.34 6.76
CA ARG A 57 -8.25 -0.14 7.44
C ARG A 57 -7.46 -1.44 7.59
N ILE A 58 -6.14 -1.31 7.64
CA ILE A 58 -5.22 -2.42 7.85
C ILE A 58 -5.65 -3.29 9.03
N ASN A 59 -5.63 -4.60 8.82
CA ASN A 59 -5.81 -5.59 9.87
C ASN A 59 -4.83 -6.75 9.62
N VAL A 60 -3.82 -6.86 10.48
CA VAL A 60 -2.74 -7.85 10.33
C VAL A 60 -3.17 -9.26 10.79
N ASP A 61 -4.21 -9.36 11.60
CA ASP A 61 -4.71 -10.64 12.13
C ASP A 61 -5.78 -11.28 11.23
N ARG A 62 -6.47 -10.48 10.39
CA ARG A 62 -7.47 -10.97 9.44
C ARG A 62 -6.83 -11.83 8.35
N GLY A 63 -7.23 -13.09 8.30
CA GLY A 63 -6.78 -14.10 7.32
C GLY A 63 -7.78 -14.40 6.19
N VAL A 64 -8.89 -13.67 6.11
CA VAL A 64 -10.06 -14.02 5.29
C VAL A 64 -10.67 -12.77 4.65
N MET A 65 -11.51 -12.95 3.63
CA MET A 65 -12.25 -11.86 2.98
C MET A 65 -13.33 -11.28 3.91
N ILE A 66 -13.58 -9.97 3.79
CA ILE A 66 -14.58 -9.26 4.62
C ILE A 66 -16.01 -9.69 4.27
N GLY A 67 -16.29 -9.99 3.00
CA GLY A 67 -17.65 -10.25 2.53
C GLY A 67 -18.30 -11.52 3.10
N ASP A 68 -17.51 -12.58 3.34
CA ASP A 68 -18.03 -13.89 3.78
C ASP A 68 -17.19 -14.57 4.88
N GLY A 69 -16.09 -13.94 5.32
CA GLY A 69 -15.20 -14.52 6.31
C GLY A 69 -14.45 -15.78 5.82
N GLN A 70 -14.38 -16.03 4.51
CA GLN A 70 -13.68 -17.18 3.94
C GLN A 70 -12.37 -16.78 3.27
N SER A 71 -11.42 -17.73 3.20
CA SER A 71 -10.27 -17.57 2.31
C SER A 71 -10.67 -17.83 0.86
N ARG A 72 -9.86 -17.32 -0.08
CA ARG A 72 -9.95 -17.62 -1.51
C ARG A 72 -8.86 -18.58 -1.98
N PHE A 73 -7.96 -18.96 -1.07
CA PHE A 73 -6.83 -19.84 -1.35
C PHE A 73 -6.99 -21.17 -0.63
N THR A 74 -6.75 -22.26 -1.34
CA THR A 74 -6.70 -23.60 -0.75
C THR A 74 -5.57 -24.42 -1.36
N ILE A 75 -5.02 -25.34 -0.57
CA ILE A 75 -4.22 -26.45 -1.06
C ILE A 75 -4.84 -27.73 -0.51
N SER A 76 -5.16 -28.68 -1.40
CA SER A 76 -5.80 -29.95 -1.04
C SER A 76 -7.05 -29.77 -0.16
N GLY A 77 -7.88 -28.76 -0.47
CA GLY A 77 -9.10 -28.44 0.27
C GLY A 77 -8.88 -27.75 1.62
N LYS A 78 -7.64 -27.53 2.05
CA LYS A 78 -7.33 -26.81 3.30
C LYS A 78 -7.08 -25.32 3.00
N PRO A 79 -7.64 -24.39 3.80
CA PRO A 79 -7.49 -22.96 3.56
C PRO A 79 -6.05 -22.50 3.78
N ILE A 80 -5.61 -21.55 2.94
CA ILE A 80 -4.42 -20.73 3.17
C ILE A 80 -4.89 -19.31 3.40
N PHE A 81 -4.41 -18.67 4.46
CA PHE A 81 -4.95 -17.39 4.89
C PHE A 81 -4.36 -16.21 4.09
N HIS A 82 -5.18 -15.17 3.94
CA HIS A 82 -4.81 -13.89 3.35
C HIS A 82 -3.90 -13.08 4.26
N PHE A 83 -3.07 -12.21 3.68
CA PHE A 83 -2.28 -11.22 4.41
C PHE A 83 -2.70 -9.80 4.04
N VAL A 84 -3.10 -9.01 5.05
CA VAL A 84 -3.55 -7.60 4.95
C VAL A 84 -4.52 -7.33 3.78
N GLY A 85 -5.34 -8.33 3.42
CA GLY A 85 -6.33 -8.23 2.34
C GLY A 85 -5.74 -8.13 0.93
N THR A 86 -4.47 -8.45 0.72
CA THR A 86 -3.79 -8.32 -0.59
C THR A 86 -3.17 -9.64 -1.07
N SER A 87 -2.32 -10.28 -0.26
CA SER A 87 -1.76 -11.62 -0.52
C SER A 87 -1.05 -11.73 -1.88
N THR A 88 -0.16 -10.79 -2.19
CA THR A 88 0.37 -10.61 -3.55
C THR A 88 1.49 -11.57 -3.94
N PHE A 89 1.92 -12.48 -3.06
CA PHE A 89 2.86 -13.56 -3.40
C PHE A 89 2.13 -14.78 -4.00
N SER A 90 1.32 -14.52 -5.03
CA SER A 90 0.54 -15.50 -5.79
C SER A 90 0.32 -14.94 -7.20
N GLU A 91 0.28 -15.81 -8.22
CA GLU A 91 0.02 -15.38 -9.61
C GLU A 91 -1.36 -14.70 -9.76
N TYR A 92 -2.33 -15.13 -8.96
CA TYR A 92 -3.65 -14.52 -8.84
C TYR A 92 -4.01 -14.31 -7.37
N THR A 93 -4.74 -13.24 -7.09
CA THR A 93 -5.29 -12.94 -5.76
C THR A 93 -6.67 -12.31 -5.89
N VAL A 94 -7.47 -12.40 -4.82
CA VAL A 94 -8.81 -11.81 -4.74
C VAL A 94 -8.77 -10.74 -3.67
N ILE A 95 -9.10 -9.50 -4.06
CA ILE A 95 -8.97 -8.31 -3.22
C ILE A 95 -10.29 -7.55 -3.23
N HIS A 96 -10.66 -6.95 -2.09
CA HIS A 96 -11.83 -6.07 -2.03
C HIS A 96 -11.62 -4.86 -2.96
N VAL A 97 -12.61 -4.47 -3.76
CA VAL A 97 -12.47 -3.38 -4.76
C VAL A 97 -11.94 -2.08 -4.14
N GLY A 98 -12.40 -1.69 -2.95
CA GLY A 98 -11.88 -0.51 -2.25
C GLY A 98 -10.41 -0.59 -1.79
N CYS A 99 -9.75 -1.73 -1.97
CA CYS A 99 -8.31 -1.94 -1.73
C CYS A 99 -7.52 -2.06 -3.05
N LEU A 100 -8.11 -1.68 -4.19
CA LEU A 100 -7.45 -1.64 -5.49
C LEU A 100 -7.48 -0.21 -6.03
N ALA A 101 -6.30 0.35 -6.29
CA ALA A 101 -6.18 1.62 -6.99
C ALA A 101 -5.99 1.37 -8.49
N LYS A 102 -6.95 1.79 -9.32
CA LYS A 102 -6.79 1.83 -10.78
C LYS A 102 -5.72 2.84 -11.15
N ILE A 103 -4.80 2.45 -12.03
CA ILE A 103 -3.67 3.29 -12.45
C ILE A 103 -3.61 3.43 -13.97
N ASN A 104 -2.69 4.28 -14.44
CA ASN A 104 -2.43 4.47 -15.86
C ASN A 104 -1.96 3.15 -16.50
N PRO A 105 -2.61 2.66 -17.57
CA PRO A 105 -2.23 1.40 -18.21
C PRO A 105 -0.84 1.44 -18.87
N SER A 106 -0.29 2.63 -19.13
CA SER A 106 1.08 2.80 -19.64
C SER A 106 2.14 2.77 -18.54
N ALA A 107 1.75 2.71 -17.27
CA ALA A 107 2.71 2.66 -16.16
C ALA A 107 3.41 1.29 -16.10
N PRO A 108 4.75 1.25 -16.03
CA PRO A 108 5.49 0.00 -15.94
C PRO A 108 5.28 -0.65 -14.56
N LEU A 109 4.48 -1.72 -14.51
CA LEU A 109 4.06 -2.40 -13.26
C LEU A 109 5.24 -2.93 -12.43
N ASP A 110 6.34 -3.29 -13.08
CA ASP A 110 7.60 -3.72 -12.47
C ASP A 110 8.32 -2.59 -11.71
N LYS A 111 7.91 -1.33 -11.92
CA LYS A 111 8.45 -0.16 -11.21
C LYS A 111 7.44 0.46 -10.26
N VAL A 112 6.18 0.57 -10.65
CA VAL A 112 5.19 1.31 -9.84
C VAL A 112 4.58 0.48 -8.70
N CYS A 113 4.85 -0.82 -8.64
CA CYS A 113 4.38 -1.70 -7.57
C CYS A 113 4.77 -1.22 -6.16
N VAL A 114 5.96 -0.65 -5.99
CA VAL A 114 6.47 -0.12 -4.71
C VAL A 114 5.72 1.13 -4.22
N LEU A 115 4.90 1.75 -5.07
CA LEU A 115 4.06 2.87 -4.69
C LEU A 115 2.87 2.44 -3.81
N SER A 116 2.55 1.15 -3.72
CA SER A 116 1.37 0.71 -2.98
C SER A 116 1.59 0.54 -1.47
N CYS A 117 2.81 0.74 -0.97
CA CYS A 117 3.12 0.80 0.46
C CYS A 117 4.31 1.72 0.78
N GLY A 118 5.54 1.20 0.73
CA GLY A 118 6.68 1.83 1.39
C GLY A 118 7.01 3.23 0.88
N ILE A 119 7.04 3.41 -0.45
CA ILE A 119 7.38 4.71 -1.04
C ILE A 119 6.32 5.75 -0.72
N SER A 120 5.05 5.45 -0.98
CA SER A 120 3.96 6.40 -0.72
C SER A 120 3.82 6.74 0.76
N THR A 121 4.11 5.78 1.65
CA THR A 121 4.15 6.02 3.10
C THR A 121 5.17 7.09 3.46
N GLY A 122 6.41 6.95 3.00
CA GLY A 122 7.48 7.90 3.29
C GLY A 122 7.23 9.27 2.64
N LEU A 123 6.89 9.25 1.36
CA LEU A 123 6.64 10.47 0.58
C LEU A 123 5.46 11.27 1.18
N GLY A 124 4.35 10.59 1.48
CA GLY A 124 3.16 11.17 2.10
C GLY A 124 3.42 11.67 3.52
N ALA A 125 4.22 10.96 4.32
CA ALA A 125 4.61 11.43 5.65
C ALA A 125 5.29 12.81 5.58
N THR A 126 6.12 13.04 4.56
CA THR A 126 6.77 14.35 4.41
C THR A 126 5.87 15.39 3.77
N LEU A 127 5.25 15.09 2.62
CA LEU A 127 4.51 16.07 1.83
C LEU A 127 3.12 16.39 2.39
N ASN A 128 2.44 15.39 2.95
CA ASN A 128 1.04 15.53 3.38
C ASN A 128 0.91 15.74 4.90
N VAL A 129 1.87 15.27 5.69
CA VAL A 129 1.81 15.37 7.16
C VAL A 129 2.80 16.41 7.68
N ALA A 130 4.11 16.21 7.47
CA ALA A 130 5.13 17.10 8.04
C ALA A 130 5.15 18.50 7.39
N LYS A 131 4.90 18.58 6.08
CA LYS A 131 4.83 19.83 5.28
C LYS A 131 6.01 20.79 5.56
N PRO A 132 7.27 20.33 5.44
CA PRO A 132 8.42 21.18 5.72
C PRO A 132 8.44 22.39 4.77
N LYS A 133 8.71 23.57 5.32
CA LYS A 133 8.86 24.79 4.50
C LYS A 133 10.17 24.74 3.72
N LYS A 134 10.19 25.39 2.55
CA LYS A 134 11.41 25.61 1.77
C LYS A 134 12.51 26.22 2.66
N GLY A 135 13.72 25.69 2.56
CA GLY A 135 14.88 26.11 3.37
C GLY A 135 15.00 25.42 4.74
N SER A 136 14.07 24.54 5.11
CA SER A 136 14.12 23.80 6.38
C SER A 136 15.28 22.80 6.45
N THR A 137 15.62 22.40 7.68
CA THR A 137 16.45 21.21 7.95
C THR A 137 15.54 20.08 8.41
N VAL A 138 15.64 18.91 7.76
CA VAL A 138 14.82 17.72 8.06
C VAL A 138 15.73 16.59 8.55
N ALA A 139 15.34 15.90 9.61
CA ALA A 139 16.01 14.69 10.08
C ALA A 139 15.12 13.47 9.79
N ILE A 140 15.73 12.39 9.27
CA ILE A 140 15.04 11.15 8.89
C ILE A 140 15.70 10.00 9.62
N PHE A 141 14.91 9.31 10.45
CA PHE A 141 15.37 8.17 11.24
C PHE A 141 14.98 6.87 10.53
N GLY A 142 15.99 6.11 10.11
CA GLY A 142 15.90 4.91 9.28
C GLY A 142 16.05 5.22 7.78
N LEU A 143 16.97 4.53 7.11
CA LEU A 143 17.30 4.67 5.67
C LEU A 143 16.90 3.42 4.87
N GLY A 144 15.74 2.85 5.21
CA GLY A 144 15.04 1.87 4.37
C GLY A 144 14.17 2.56 3.31
N ALA A 145 13.36 1.78 2.57
CA ALA A 145 12.50 2.30 1.50
C ALA A 145 11.62 3.49 1.92
N VAL A 146 10.98 3.40 3.09
CA VAL A 146 10.14 4.47 3.65
C VAL A 146 10.96 5.73 3.95
N GLY A 147 12.12 5.58 4.59
CA GLY A 147 12.99 6.70 4.95
C GLY A 147 13.57 7.42 3.73
N LEU A 148 14.01 6.66 2.72
CA LEU A 148 14.50 7.21 1.46
C LEU A 148 13.38 7.93 0.68
N ALA A 149 12.15 7.40 0.70
CA ALA A 149 11.02 8.11 0.10
C ALA A 149 10.63 9.39 0.87
N ALA A 150 10.74 9.40 2.20
CA ALA A 150 10.60 10.62 3.00
C ALA A 150 11.71 11.65 2.69
N MET A 151 12.93 11.18 2.39
CA MET A 151 14.04 12.03 1.94
C MET A 151 13.72 12.69 0.61
N GLU A 152 13.19 11.92 -0.35
CA GLU A 152 12.75 12.46 -1.63
C GLU A 152 11.62 13.49 -1.43
N GLY A 153 10.65 13.21 -0.54
CA GLY A 153 9.62 14.18 -0.16
C GLY A 153 10.19 15.48 0.43
N ALA A 154 11.20 15.38 1.29
CA ALA A 154 11.85 16.56 1.88
C ALA A 154 12.59 17.39 0.85
N LYS A 155 13.25 16.73 -0.11
CA LYS A 155 13.91 17.36 -1.25
C LYS A 155 12.89 18.05 -2.16
N MET A 156 11.79 17.39 -2.51
CA MET A 156 10.68 17.97 -3.28
C MET A 156 10.07 19.21 -2.60
N ALA A 157 9.96 19.19 -1.27
CA ALA A 157 9.50 20.33 -0.48
C ALA A 157 10.53 21.48 -0.37
N GLY A 158 11.75 21.28 -0.88
CA GLY A 158 12.80 22.29 -0.91
C GLY A 158 13.54 22.47 0.41
N ALA A 159 13.68 21.40 1.22
CA ALA A 159 14.56 21.42 2.39
C ALA A 159 16.01 21.79 1.98
N ALA A 160 16.66 22.67 2.74
CA ALA A 160 18.05 23.06 2.50
C ALA A 160 19.05 22.02 3.01
N ARG A 161 18.66 21.24 4.02
CA ARG A 161 19.50 20.20 4.62
C ARG A 161 18.63 19.01 5.02
N ILE A 162 19.07 17.80 4.67
CA ILE A 162 18.43 16.56 5.08
C ILE A 162 19.48 15.70 5.79
N ILE A 163 19.17 15.26 7.00
CA ILE A 163 20.05 14.48 7.87
C ILE A 163 19.47 13.07 7.97
N GLY A 164 20.10 12.11 7.28
CA GLY A 164 19.78 10.69 7.44
C GLY A 164 20.44 10.12 8.69
N VAL A 165 19.67 9.36 9.48
CA VAL A 165 20.15 8.69 10.70
C VAL A 165 19.81 7.21 10.58
N ASP A 166 20.83 6.34 10.51
CA ASP A 166 20.67 4.89 10.54
C ASP A 166 21.75 4.27 11.42
N LEU A 167 21.53 3.04 11.91
CA LEU A 167 22.55 2.31 12.66
C LEU A 167 23.50 1.56 11.74
N ASN A 168 23.11 1.31 10.48
CA ASN A 168 23.92 0.61 9.49
C ASN A 168 24.63 1.61 8.57
N PRO A 169 25.96 1.81 8.71
CA PRO A 169 26.69 2.77 7.88
C PRO A 169 26.68 2.45 6.39
N ALA A 170 26.46 1.17 6.01
CA ALA A 170 26.37 0.78 4.59
C ALA A 170 25.15 1.39 3.87
N LYS A 171 24.24 2.04 4.60
CA LYS A 171 23.09 2.75 4.06
C LYS A 171 23.37 4.21 3.68
N TYR A 172 24.56 4.74 3.98
CA TYR A 172 24.87 6.15 3.74
C TYR A 172 25.31 6.44 2.29
N GLU A 173 25.77 5.41 1.58
CA GLU A 173 26.24 5.50 0.20
C GLU A 173 25.18 5.07 -0.84
N GLN A 174 23.96 4.71 -0.39
CA GLN A 174 22.82 4.33 -1.23
C GLN A 174 21.97 5.56 -1.59
#